data_AF-A0A967VYK7-F1
#
_entry.id   AF-A0A967VYK7-F1
#
_cell.length_a   1.000
_cell.length_b   1.000
_cell.length_c   1.000
_cell.angle_alpha   90.00
_cell.angle_beta   90.00
_cell.angle_gamma   90.00
#
_symmetry.space_group_name_H-M   'P 1'
#
loop_
_entity.id
_entity.type
_entity.pdbx_description
1 polymer ?
#
loop_
_entity_poly.entity_id
_entity_poly.type
_entity_poly.pdbx_seq_one_letter_code
_entity_poly.pdbx_strand_id
1 'polypeptide(L)'
;GVIGWCFGGAWSLNTALAHPKKIDATVIYYGRLVTDTERLKSLEMPVLGIFGEEDGGIPPKKVNEFEAALNEVGVENSIHIYEGAGHAFANPSGTR
;
A
#
# COMPACT_ATOMS: atom_id res chain seq x y z
N GLY A 1 -2.18 -10.72 10.18
CA GLY A 1 -1.79 -9.68 9.19
C GLY A 1 -1.20 -10.26 7.91
N VAL A 2 -1.13 -9.46 6.84
CA VAL A 2 -0.55 -9.82 5.52
C VAL A 2 0.45 -8.77 5.06
N ILE A 3 1.47 -9.19 4.31
CA ILE A 3 2.53 -8.33 3.79
C ILE A 3 2.94 -8.81 2.39
N GLY A 4 3.28 -7.88 1.51
CA GLY A 4 3.89 -8.24 0.23
C GLY A 4 4.59 -7.10 -0.50
N TRP A 5 5.39 -7.47 -1.50
CA TRP A 5 6.19 -6.59 -2.34
C TRP A 5 5.73 -6.64 -3.80
N CYS A 6 5.73 -5.51 -4.52
CA CYS A 6 5.37 -5.43 -5.94
C CYS A 6 3.99 -6.08 -6.21
N PHE A 7 3.96 -7.16 -7.00
CA PHE A 7 2.76 -7.98 -7.22
C PHE A 7 2.18 -8.52 -5.91
N GLY A 8 3.04 -8.98 -5.00
CA GLY A 8 2.63 -9.39 -3.65
C GLY A 8 2.08 -8.24 -2.82
N GLY A 9 2.56 -7.00 -3.01
CA GLY A 9 2.04 -5.82 -2.33
C GLY A 9 0.60 -5.51 -2.76
N ALA A 10 0.33 -5.64 -4.07
CA ALA A 10 -1.03 -5.55 -4.59
C ALA A 10 -1.95 -6.64 -3.99
N TRP A 11 -1.44 -7.86 -3.84
CA TRP A 11 -2.20 -8.96 -3.23
C TRP A 11 -2.35 -8.84 -1.73
N SER A 12 -1.43 -8.18 -1.02
CA SER A 12 -1.61 -7.87 0.40
C SER A 12 -2.85 -6.99 0.60
N LEU A 13 -2.99 -5.92 -0.19
CA LEU A 13 -4.18 -5.06 -0.18
C LEU A 13 -5.44 -5.83 -0.59
N ASN A 14 -5.41 -6.56 -1.71
CA ASN A 14 -6.59 -7.30 -2.17
C ASN A 14 -7.02 -8.41 -1.19
N THR A 15 -6.08 -9.04 -0.49
CA THR A 15 -6.38 -10.05 0.53
C THR A 15 -7.07 -9.42 1.74
N ALA A 16 -6.60 -8.24 2.18
CA ALA A 16 -7.24 -7.47 3.25
C ALA A 16 -8.67 -7.07 2.86
N LEU A 17 -8.87 -6.59 1.62
CA LEU A 17 -10.20 -6.26 1.08
C LEU A 17 -11.12 -7.49 0.97
N ALA A 18 -10.58 -8.65 0.62
CA ALA A 18 -11.38 -9.89 0.48
C ALA A 18 -11.75 -10.52 1.84
N HIS A 19 -10.94 -10.28 2.87
CA HIS A 19 -11.09 -10.93 4.18
C HIS A 19 -10.95 -9.96 5.35
N PRO A 20 -11.73 -8.86 5.40
CA PRO A 20 -11.48 -7.78 6.36
C PRO A 20 -11.60 -8.20 7.83
N LYS A 21 -12.45 -9.19 8.12
CA LYS A 21 -12.64 -9.73 9.48
C LYS A 21 -11.62 -10.79 9.91
N LYS A 22 -10.69 -11.17 9.02
CA LYS A 22 -9.69 -12.22 9.29
C LYS A 22 -8.26 -11.69 9.28
N ILE A 23 -8.08 -10.40 9.01
CA ILE A 23 -6.78 -9.78 8.81
C ILE A 23 -6.63 -8.64 9.81
N ASP A 24 -5.63 -8.73 10.69
CA ASP A 24 -5.40 -7.73 11.74
C ASP A 24 -4.61 -6.50 11.27
N ALA A 25 -3.94 -6.58 10.11
CA ALA A 25 -3.17 -5.50 9.49
C ALA A 25 -2.73 -5.90 8.07
N THR A 26 -2.48 -4.91 7.19
CA THR A 26 -1.89 -5.13 5.86
C THR A 26 -0.69 -4.21 5.61
N VAL A 27 0.37 -4.75 5.02
CA VAL A 27 1.59 -4.02 4.68
C VAL A 27 1.85 -4.11 3.17
N ILE A 28 1.99 -2.95 2.51
CA ILE A 28 2.13 -2.83 1.07
C ILE A 28 3.50 -2.22 0.76
N TYR A 29 4.42 -3.01 0.22
CA TYR A 29 5.65 -2.49 -0.39
C TYR A 29 5.46 -2.31 -1.89
N TYR A 30 5.48 -1.06 -2.37
CA TYR A 30 5.42 -0.68 -3.78
C TYR A 30 4.49 -1.59 -4.60
N GLY A 31 3.27 -1.77 -4.09
CA GLY A 31 2.22 -2.56 -4.72
C GLY A 31 1.18 -1.70 -5.43
N ARG A 32 0.43 -2.29 -6.37
CA ARG A 32 -0.70 -1.59 -7.01
C ARG A 32 -1.77 -1.25 -5.97
N LEU A 33 -2.28 -0.02 -6.05
CA LEU A 33 -3.23 0.55 -5.10
C LEU A 33 -4.65 0.60 -5.65
N VAL A 34 -5.62 0.68 -4.73
CA VAL A 34 -7.04 0.86 -5.01
C VAL A 34 -7.45 2.18 -4.38
N THR A 35 -8.01 3.13 -5.13
CA THR A 35 -8.45 4.44 -4.63
C THR A 35 -9.97 4.57 -4.52
N ASP A 36 -10.69 3.50 -4.85
CA ASP A 36 -12.15 3.42 -4.74
C ASP A 36 -12.57 3.34 -3.27
N THR A 37 -13.12 4.43 -2.75
CA THR A 37 -13.53 4.57 -1.34
C THR A 37 -14.60 3.56 -0.94
N GLU A 38 -15.49 3.16 -1.86
CA GLU A 38 -16.52 2.14 -1.60
C GLU A 38 -15.91 0.76 -1.33
N ARG A 39 -14.74 0.48 -1.90
CA ARG A 39 -13.98 -0.73 -1.59
C ARG A 39 -13.17 -0.54 -0.32
N LEU A 40 -12.50 0.60 -0.16
CA LEU A 40 -11.62 0.85 0.98
C LEU A 40 -12.34 0.88 2.32
N LYS A 41 -13.59 1.37 2.38
CA LYS A 41 -14.39 1.37 3.62
C LYS A 41 -14.65 -0.02 4.21
N SER A 42 -14.39 -1.09 3.45
CA SER A 42 -14.48 -2.47 3.95
C SER A 42 -13.29 -2.88 4.82
N LEU A 43 -12.18 -2.13 4.79
CA LEU A 43 -11.02 -2.38 5.62
C LEU A 43 -11.33 -2.02 7.07
N GLU A 44 -11.21 -2.99 7.97
CA GLU A 44 -11.47 -2.86 9.41
C GLU A 44 -10.15 -2.85 10.24
N MET A 45 -9.00 -2.73 9.57
CA MET A 45 -7.67 -2.88 10.15
C MET A 45 -6.70 -1.82 9.62
N PRO A 46 -5.60 -1.54 10.34
CA PRO A 46 -4.61 -0.56 9.89
C PRO A 46 -3.86 -0.98 8.62
N VAL A 47 -3.53 0.02 7.80
CA VAL A 47 -2.77 -0.12 6.56
C VAL A 47 -1.41 0.56 6.68
N LEU A 48 -0.33 -0.19 6.45
CA LEU A 48 1.02 0.36 6.28
C LEU A 48 1.40 0.32 4.79
N GLY A 49 1.76 1.46 4.22
CA GLY A 49 2.21 1.58 2.84
C GLY A 49 3.63 2.11 2.76
N ILE A 50 4.49 1.48 1.96
CA ILE A 50 5.89 1.83 1.80
C ILE A 50 6.21 1.90 0.31
N PHE A 51 6.56 3.09 -0.17
CA PHE A 51 6.72 3.42 -1.58
C PHE A 51 8.02 4.20 -1.83
N GLY A 52 8.48 4.19 -3.07
CA GLY A 52 9.64 4.97 -3.50
C GLY A 52 9.22 6.22 -4.26
N GLU A 53 9.95 7.32 -4.10
CA GLU A 53 9.70 8.58 -4.81
C GLU A 53 9.90 8.45 -6.32
N GLU A 54 10.91 7.70 -6.75
CA GLU A 54 11.29 7.51 -8.15
C GLU A 54 10.59 6.31 -8.80
N ASP A 55 9.59 5.72 -8.14
CA ASP A 55 8.82 4.59 -8.68
C ASP A 55 7.90 5.03 -9.82
N GLY A 56 8.34 4.80 -11.06
CA GLY A 56 7.53 5.10 -12.25
C GLY A 56 6.27 4.22 -12.41
N GLY A 57 6.21 3.06 -11.76
CA GLY A 57 5.05 2.18 -11.78
C GLY A 57 3.96 2.60 -10.80
N ILE A 58 4.38 3.11 -9.64
CA ILE A 58 3.52 3.58 -8.54
C ILE A 58 4.01 4.96 -8.10
N PRO A 59 3.76 6.00 -8.92
CA PRO A 59 4.27 7.34 -8.63
C PRO A 59 3.67 7.92 -7.35
N PRO A 60 4.38 8.83 -6.65
CA PRO A 60 3.92 9.50 -5.43
C PRO A 60 2.50 10.05 -5.51
N LYS A 61 2.09 10.56 -6.68
CA LYS A 61 0.72 11.03 -6.91
C LYS A 61 -0.33 9.95 -6.60
N LYS A 62 -0.13 8.70 -7.06
CA LYS A 62 -1.06 7.59 -6.78
C LYS A 62 -1.02 7.16 -5.31
N VAL A 63 0.14 7.27 -4.67
CA VAL A 63 0.29 6.99 -3.25
C VAL A 63 -0.50 7.99 -2.42
N ASN A 64 -0.39 9.28 -2.75
CA ASN A 64 -1.14 10.36 -2.09
C ASN A 64 -2.65 10.25 -2.34
N GLU A 65 -3.07 9.88 -3.56
CA GLU A 65 -4.49 9.61 -3.86
C GLU A 65 -5.04 8.45 -3.01
N PHE A 66 -4.24 7.40 -2.79
CA PHE A 66 -4.60 6.28 -1.93
C PHE A 66 -4.69 6.67 -0.45
N GLU A 67 -3.70 7.41 0.05
CA GLU A 67 -3.70 7.93 1.43
C GLU A 67 -4.93 8.83 1.68
N ALA A 68 -5.22 9.74 0.76
CA ALA A 68 -6.40 10.60 0.84
C ALA A 68 -7.69 9.78 0.87
N ALA A 69 -7.82 8.75 0.02
CA ALA A 69 -8.99 7.89 -0.01
C ALA A 69 -9.16 7.07 1.29
N LEU A 70 -8.07 6.58 1.90
CA LEU A 70 -8.10 5.90 3.20
C LEU A 70 -8.55 6.86 4.31
N ASN A 71 -8.02 8.08 4.32
CA ASN A 71 -8.38 9.11 5.29
C ASN A 71 -9.86 9.52 5.17
N GLU A 72 -10.38 9.63 3.94
CA GLU A 72 -11.78 9.96 3.68
C GLU A 72 -12.74 8.93 4.30
N VAL A 73 -12.39 7.64 4.23
CA VAL A 73 -13.21 6.56 4.80
C VAL A 73 -12.86 6.21 6.25
N GLY A 74 -11.92 6.93 6.86
CA GLY A 74 -11.53 6.75 8.27
C GLY A 74 -10.73 5.48 8.57
N VAL A 75 -10.03 4.91 7.57
CA VAL A 75 -9.16 3.75 7.78
C VAL A 75 -7.82 4.23 8.35
N GLU A 76 -7.43 3.69 9.52
CA GLU A 76 -6.13 3.95 10.12
C GLU A 76 -5.01 3.56 9.16
N ASN A 77 -4.09 4.49 8.88
CA ASN A 77 -3.03 4.24 7.93
C ASN A 77 -1.73 4.97 8.28
N SER A 78 -0.63 4.43 7.78
CA SER A 78 0.70 5.04 7.79
C SER A 78 1.32 4.83 6.42
N ILE A 79 1.46 5.90 5.66
CA ILE A 79 1.97 5.86 4.29
C ILE A 79 3.32 6.58 4.24
N HIS A 80 4.34 5.88 3.73
CA HIS A 80 5.70 6.37 3.65
C HIS A 80 6.19 6.35 2.20
N ILE A 81 6.70 7.48 1.74
CA ILE A 81 7.40 7.62 0.47
C ILE A 81 8.87 7.89 0.80
N TYR A 82 9.77 7.05 0.30
CA TYR A 82 11.20 7.16 0.53
C TYR A 82 11.85 7.95 -0.61
N GLU A 83 12.50 9.06 -0.26
CA GLU A 83 13.23 9.94 -1.19
C GLU A 83 14.31 9.17 -1.96
N GLY A 84 14.42 9.41 -3.27
CA GLY A 84 15.40 8.78 -4.15
C GLY A 84 15.25 7.26 -4.33
N ALA A 85 14.22 6.64 -3.75
CA ALA A 85 13.99 5.21 -3.89
C ALA A 85 13.15 4.90 -5.14
N GLY A 86 13.62 3.98 -5.98
CA GLY A 86 12.89 3.46 -7.13
C GLY A 86 11.96 2.28 -6.79
N HIS A 87 11.39 1.66 -7.83
CA HIS A 87 10.66 0.41 -7.66
C HIS A 87 11.57 -0.71 -7.14
N ALA A 88 11.06 -1.57 -6.27
CA ALA A 88 11.82 -2.68 -5.69
C ALA A 88 13.03 -2.29 -4.81
N PHE A 89 13.09 -1.05 -4.30
CA PHE A 89 14.20 -0.57 -3.45
C PHE A 89 14.38 -1.37 -2.14
N ALA A 90 13.33 -2.01 -1.62
CA ALA A 90 13.40 -2.88 -0.44
C ALA A 90 13.90 -4.29 -0.76
N ASN A 91 14.65 -4.46 -1.85
CA ASN A 91 15.31 -5.71 -2.19
C ASN A 91 16.79 -5.66 -1.74
N PRO A 92 17.22 -6.49 -0.77
CA PRO A 92 18.59 -6.49 -0.27
C PRO A 92 19.63 -6.94 -1.32
N SER A 93 19.21 -7.59 -2.41
CA SER A 93 20.10 -8.00 -3.51
C SER A 93 20.09 -7.02 -4.69
N GLY A 94 19.31 -5.94 -4.63
CA GLY A 94 19.25 -4.93 -5.68
C GLY A 94 20.39 -3.92 -5.58
N THR A 95 20.81 -3.37 -6.70
CA THR A 95 21.59 -2.13 -6.70
C THR A 95 20.65 -0.99 -6.37
N ARG A 96 20.90 -0.29 -5.26
CA ARG A 96 20.18 0.93 -4.86
C ARG A 96 20.23 1.97 -5.96
#